data_AF-A0A847X7M2-F1
#
_entry.id   AF-A0A847X7M2-F1
#
_cell.length_a   1.000
_cell.length_b   1.000
_cell.length_c   1.000
_cell.angle_alpha   90.00
_cell.angle_beta   90.00
_cell.angle_gamma   90.00
#
_symmetry.space_group_name_H-M   'P 1'
#
loop_
_entity.id
_entity.type
_entity.pdbx_description
1 polymer ?
#
loop_
_entity_poly.entity_id
_entity_poly.type
_entity_poly.pdbx_seq_one_letter_code
_entity_poly.pdbx_strand_id
1 'polypeptide(L)' 'MENAEIQKQIKNNSVPVHVGIIMDGNGRWAKKRHLPRISGHKVGAERIEDILEESVALGIQYLSLYAFSTENW' A
#
# COMPACT_ATOMS: atom_id res chain seq x y z
N MET A 1 12.92 -11.30 12.20
CA MET A 1 13.56 -10.38 13.18
C MET A 1 13.21 -8.93 12.88
N GLU A 2 13.37 -8.47 11.63
CA GLU A 2 13.02 -7.11 11.18
C GLU A 2 11.57 -6.66 11.50
N ASN A 3 10.56 -7.50 11.25
CA ASN A 3 9.16 -7.17 11.59
C ASN A 3 8.91 -6.95 13.08
N ALA A 4 9.60 -7.67 13.97
CA ALA A 4 9.38 -7.54 15.42
C ALA A 4 9.91 -6.19 15.94
N GLU A 5 10.94 -5.66 15.31
CA GLU A 5 11.58 -4.40 15.68
C GLU A 5 10.77 -3.20 15.20
N ILE A 6 10.23 -3.28 13.98
CA ILE A 6 9.26 -2.31 13.45
C ILE A 6 8.01 -2.24 14.34
N GLN A 7 7.45 -3.40 14.71
CA GLN A 7 6.28 -3.47 15.58
C GLN A 7 6.54 -2.86 16.97
N LYS A 8 7.74 -3.08 17.53
CA LYS A 8 8.16 -2.45 18.79
C LYS A 8 8.27 -0.94 18.68
N GLN A 9 8.78 -0.43 17.55
CA GLN A 9 8.90 1.00 17.30
C GLN A 9 7.53 1.68 17.12
N ILE A 10 6.61 1.03 16.38
CA ILE A 10 5.23 1.50 16.23
C ILE A 10 4.54 1.53 17.58
N LYS A 11 4.74 0.53 18.43
CA LYS A 11 4.16 0.49 19.79
C LYS A 11 4.70 1.59 20.72
N ASN A 12 5.93 2.04 20.48
CA ASN A 12 6.55 3.13 21.24
C ASN A 12 6.16 4.53 20.73
N ASN A 13 5.67 4.62 19.49
CA ASN A 13 5.11 5.84 18.92
C ASN A 13 3.58 5.79 18.96
N SER A 14 2.91 6.94 18.82
CA SER A 14 1.47 6.93 18.59
C SER A 14 1.19 6.40 17.18
N VAL A 15 0.27 5.45 17.06
CA VAL A 15 -0.24 4.99 15.76
C VAL A 15 -0.96 6.17 15.09
N PRO A 16 -0.69 6.47 13.81
CA PRO A 16 -1.42 7.51 13.09
C PRO A 16 -2.92 7.19 13.01
N VAL A 17 -3.76 8.19 13.27
CA VAL A 17 -5.21 8.07 13.12
C VAL A 17 -5.60 7.91 11.65
N HIS A 18 -4.88 8.58 10.73
CA HIS A 18 -5.15 8.55 9.28
C HIS A 18 -3.86 8.40 8.48
N VAL A 19 -3.84 7.45 7.54
CA VAL A 19 -2.76 7.24 6.57
C VAL A 19 -3.27 7.43 5.14
N GLY A 20 -2.52 8.15 4.32
CA GLY A 20 -2.74 8.27 2.88
C GLY A 20 -1.65 7.54 2.09
N ILE A 21 -2.03 6.75 1.08
CA ILE A 21 -1.11 5.98 0.24
C ILE A 21 -1.34 6.31 -1.24
N ILE A 22 -0.25 6.66 -1.93
CA ILE A 22 -0.23 6.77 -3.40
C ILE A 22 0.22 5.45 -4.00
N MET A 23 -0.66 4.77 -4.71
CA MET A 23 -0.41 3.43 -5.28
C MET A 23 0.32 3.50 -6.64
N ASP A 24 1.47 4.15 -6.67
CA ASP A 24 2.29 4.30 -7.89
C ASP A 24 3.20 3.06 -8.12
N GLY A 25 3.63 2.88 -9.37
CA GLY A 25 4.64 1.90 -9.74
C GLY A 25 4.10 0.66 -10.45
N ASN A 26 2.78 0.46 -10.52
CA ASN A 26 2.16 -0.69 -11.20
C ASN A 26 2.65 -0.86 -12.64
N GLY A 27 2.67 0.22 -13.43
CA GLY A 27 3.18 0.17 -14.80
C GLY A 27 4.68 -0.08 -14.89
N ARG A 28 5.48 0.48 -13.97
CA ARG A 28 6.94 0.24 -13.92
C ARG A 28 7.25 -1.20 -13.51
N TRP A 29 6.48 -1.75 -12.59
CA TRP A 29 6.56 -3.14 -12.14
C TRP A 29 6.30 -4.11 -13.29
N ALA A 30 5.25 -3.86 -14.08
CA ALA A 30 4.91 -4.68 -15.25
C ALA A 30 6.00 -4.58 -16.33
N LYS A 31 6.46 -3.36 -16.63
CA LYS A 31 7.53 -3.12 -17.62
C LYS A 31 8.83 -3.86 -17.27
N LYS A 32 9.26 -3.83 -16.00
CA LYS A 32 10.46 -4.56 -15.54
C LYS A 32 10.35 -6.08 -15.72
N ARG A 33 9.14 -6.61 -15.84
CA ARG A 33 8.85 -8.05 -16.00
C ARG A 33 8.43 -8.43 -17.41
N HIS A 34 8.51 -7.50 -18.37
CA HIS A 34 8.07 -7.72 -19.76
C HIS A 34 6.59 -8.13 -19.84
N LEU A 35 5.76 -7.61 -18.92
CA LEU A 35 4.32 -7.88 -18.85
C LEU A 35 3.51 -6.68 -19.35
N PRO A 36 2.27 -6.91 -19.83
CA PRO A 36 1.32 -5.84 -20.11
C PRO A 36 1.06 -4.97 -18.87
N ARG A 37 0.80 -3.67 -19.07
CA ARG A 37 0.54 -2.72 -17.98
C ARG A 37 -0.61 -3.16 -17.07
N ILE A 38 -1.65 -3.77 -17.64
CA ILE A 38 -2.81 -4.28 -16.90
C ILE A 38 -2.43 -5.33 -15.85
N SER A 39 -1.38 -6.12 -16.09
CA SER A 39 -0.88 -7.10 -15.11
C SER A 39 -0.34 -6.40 -13.86
N GLY A 40 0.31 -5.25 -14.02
CA GLY A 40 0.75 -4.44 -12.89
C GLY A 40 -0.41 -3.85 -12.10
N HIS A 41 -1.49 -3.42 -12.77
CA HIS A 41 -2.69 -2.95 -12.09
C HIS A 41 -3.37 -4.08 -11.30
N LYS A 42 -3.42 -5.29 -11.86
CA LYS A 42 -3.97 -6.47 -11.16
C LYS A 42 -3.19 -6.77 -9.87
N VAL A 43 -1.86 -6.82 -9.95
CA VAL A 43 -1.02 -7.05 -8.76
C VAL A 43 -1.16 -5.91 -7.76
N GLY A 44 -1.23 -4.65 -8.23
CA GLY A 44 -1.48 -3.50 -7.36
C GLY A 44 -2.82 -3.61 -6.61
N ALA A 45 -3.86 -4.13 -7.26
CA ALA A 45 -5.17 -4.35 -6.64
C ALA A 45 -5.13 -5.47 -5.59
N GLU A 46 -4.45 -6.58 -5.88
CA GLU A 46 -4.25 -7.69 -4.93
C GLU A 46 -3.53 -7.22 -3.65
N ARG A 47 -2.61 -6.25 -3.75
CA ARG A 47 -1.90 -5.70 -2.58
C ARG A 47 -2.75 -4.82 -1.68
N ILE A 48 -3.91 -4.37 -2.13
CA ILE A 48 -4.79 -3.56 -1.29
C ILE A 48 -5.31 -4.38 -0.10
N GLU A 49 -5.58 -5.68 -0.31
CA GLU A 49 -6.05 -6.59 0.75
C GLU A 49 -5.02 -6.68 1.88
N ASP A 50 -3.75 -6.99 1.55
CA ASP A 50 -2.65 -7.02 2.52
C ASP A 50 -2.52 -5.68 3.30
N ILE A 51 -2.62 -4.54 2.60
CA ILE A 51 -2.50 -3.21 3.21
C ILE A 51 -3.66 -2.95 4.18
N LEU A 52 -4.87 -3.35 3.83
CA LEU A 52 -6.06 -3.19 4.67
C LEU A 52 -5.93 -4.04 5.94
N GLU A 53 -5.56 -5.31 5.80
CA GLU A 53 -5.36 -6.22 6.93
C GLU A 53 -4.33 -5.67 7.92
N GLU A 54 -3.18 -5.21 7.42
CA GLU A 54 -2.14 -4.62 8.26
C GLU A 54 -2.58 -3.29 8.89
N SER A 55 -3.32 -2.46 8.16
CA SER A 55 -3.84 -1.21 8.72
C SER A 55 -4.77 -1.46 9.91
N VAL A 56 -5.62 -2.49 9.81
CA VAL A 56 -6.49 -2.93 10.90
C VAL A 56 -5.66 -3.48 12.06
N ALA A 57 -4.68 -4.35 11.78
CA ALA A 57 -3.81 -4.94 12.81
C ALA A 57 -3.00 -3.89 13.59
N LEU A 58 -2.59 -2.81 12.92
CA LEU A 58 -1.87 -1.69 13.52
C LEU A 58 -2.79 -0.72 14.27
N GLY A 59 -4.11 -0.78 14.07
CA GLY A 59 -5.07 0.14 14.69
C GLY A 59 -5.20 1.50 14.01
N ILE A 60 -4.88 1.58 12.71
CA ILE A 60 -5.10 2.78 11.90
C ILE A 60 -6.61 2.94 11.66
N GLN A 61 -7.18 4.09 12.00
CA GLN A 61 -8.63 4.31 11.94
C GLN A 61 -9.11 4.71 10.53
N TYR A 62 -8.30 5.46 9.80
CA TYR A 62 -8.62 5.91 8.45
C TYR A 62 -7.49 5.58 7.48
N LEU A 63 -7.86 5.02 6.33
CA LEU A 63 -6.94 4.75 5.23
C LEU A 63 -7.49 5.38 3.95
N SER A 64 -6.69 6.21 3.28
CA SER A 64 -7.02 6.78 1.97
C SER A 64 -6.05 6.27 0.92
N LEU A 65 -6.58 5.65 -0.14
CA LEU A 65 -5.79 5.10 -1.23
C LEU A 65 -6.01 5.94 -2.50
N TYR A 66 -4.93 6.43 -3.09
CA TYR A 66 -5.00 7.12 -4.38
C TYR A 66 -5.02 6.10 -5.53
N ALA A 67 -6.21 5.58 -5.82
CA ALA A 67 -6.42 4.51 -6.80
C ALA A 67 -6.51 5.00 -8.25
N PHE A 68 -7.03 6.20 -8.46
CA PHE A 68 -7.13 6.82 -9.79
C PHE A 68 -6.97 8.33 -9.68
N SER A 69 -6.24 8.93 -10.63
CA SER A 69 -6.01 10.37 -10.71
C SER A 69 -6.82 10.99 -11.84
N THR A 70 -7.25 12.24 -11.68
CA THR A 70 -7.78 13.07 -12.76
C THR A 70 -6.75 13.39 -13.84
N GLU A 71 -5.45 13.17 -13.57
CA GLU A 71 -4.37 13.35 -14.54
C GLU A 71 -4.12 12.09 -15.41
N ASN A 72 -4.88 11.02 -15.20
CA ASN A 72 -4.70 9.75 -15.93
C ASN A 72 -5.47 9.67 -17.26
N TRP A 73 -6.07 10.78 -17.73
CA TRP A 73 -6.80 10.86 -19.00
C TRP A 73 -5.89 11.21 -20.18
#